data_AF-A0A2V9ZGR2-F1
#
_entry.id   AF-A0A2V9ZGR2-F1
#
_cell.length_a   1.000
_cell.length_b   1.000
_cell.length_c   1.000
_cell.angle_alpha   90.00
_cell.angle_beta   90.00
_cell.angle_gamma   90.00
#
_symmetry.space_group_name_H-M   'P 1'
#
loop_
_entity.id
_entity.type
_entity.pdbx_description
1 polymer ?
#
loop_
_entity_poly.entity_id
_entity_poly.type
_entity_poly.pdbx_seq_one_letter_code
_entity_poly.pdbx_strand_id
1 'polypeptide(L)'
;MTASAGCDCFSIRVRDRFGDNGLVGVAITRQSGEVCEIDTFLLSCRVIGRTVETAFLSFLAEHARRNGTRKLQGWFLPTKKNAPAKEFYPAHGFASIEQSDKGTLWSLDLNANSLPCPEWVKLHIMNGDRSE
;
A
#
# COMPACT_ATOMS: atom_id res chain seq x y z
N MET A 1 -20.07 -1.36 21.24
CA MET A 1 -19.68 -0.34 20.25
C MET A 1 -18.88 -1.03 19.17
N THR A 2 -19.54 -1.50 18.10
CA THR A 2 -18.87 -2.04 16.92
C THR A 2 -18.42 -0.85 16.07
N ALA A 3 -17.12 -0.55 16.07
CA ALA A 3 -16.56 0.41 15.14
C ALA A 3 -16.81 -0.12 13.71
N SER A 4 -17.53 0.64 12.90
CA SER A 4 -17.69 0.32 11.48
C SER A 4 -16.30 0.38 10.84
N ALA A 5 -15.85 -0.70 10.22
CA ALA A 5 -14.57 -0.73 9.54
C ALA A 5 -14.67 0.14 8.27
N GLY A 6 -13.92 1.24 8.23
CA GLY A 6 -13.81 2.07 7.03
C GLY A 6 -13.04 1.32 5.95
N CYS A 7 -13.60 1.23 4.74
CA CYS A 7 -12.92 0.68 3.57
C CYS A 7 -12.64 1.82 2.60
N ASP A 8 -11.36 1.96 2.21
CA ASP A 8 -10.93 2.94 1.21
C ASP A 8 -10.34 2.21 0.00
N CYS A 9 -10.66 2.69 -1.20
CA CYS A 9 -10.09 2.22 -2.46
C CYS A 9 -9.30 3.35 -3.12
N PHE A 10 -8.05 3.06 -3.43
CA PHE A 10 -7.13 3.97 -4.09
C PHE A 10 -6.73 3.42 -5.43
N SER A 11 -6.52 4.32 -6.39
CA SER A 11 -6.01 3.97 -7.71
C SER A 11 -4.87 4.92 -8.07
N ILE A 12 -3.85 4.41 -8.76
CA ILE A 12 -2.68 5.21 -9.14
C ILE A 12 -2.53 5.26 -10.65
N ARG A 13 -2.34 6.48 -11.16
CA ARG A 13 -1.97 6.76 -12.54
C ARG A 13 -0.52 7.21 -12.59
N VAL A 14 0.22 6.80 -13.63
CA VAL A 14 1.65 7.11 -13.76
C VAL A 14 1.95 7.66 -15.14
N ARG A 15 2.69 8.76 -15.17
CA ARG A 15 3.31 9.33 -16.37
C ARG A 15 4.81 9.47 -16.12
N ASP A 16 5.61 9.07 -17.09
CA ASP A 16 7.06 9.24 -17.07
C ASP A 16 7.52 10.01 -18.33
N ARG A 17 8.84 10.21 -18.48
CA ARG A 17 9.41 10.96 -19.62
C ARG A 17 9.19 10.28 -20.99
N PHE A 18 8.88 8.99 -21.00
CA PHE A 18 8.68 8.20 -22.21
C PHE A 18 7.19 8.07 -22.59
N GLY A 19 6.27 8.39 -21.68
CA GLY A 19 4.85 8.45 -21.99
C GLY A 19 3.94 8.35 -20.77
N ASP A 20 2.63 8.29 -21.07
CA ASP A 20 1.59 8.06 -20.07
C ASP A 20 1.32 6.56 -19.96
N ASN A 21 1.55 5.99 -18.77
CA ASN A 21 1.26 4.59 -18.49
C ASN A 21 -0.22 4.38 -18.09
N GLY A 22 -0.98 5.46 -17.93
CA GLY A 22 -2.39 5.45 -17.54
C GLY A 22 -2.60 4.96 -16.12
N LEU A 23 -3.75 4.33 -15.87
CA LEU A 23 -4.04 3.64 -14.61
C LEU A 23 -3.20 2.37 -14.50
N VAL A 24 -2.39 2.27 -13.44
CA VAL A 24 -1.39 1.21 -13.29
C VAL A 24 -1.45 0.51 -11.94
N GLY A 25 -2.32 0.92 -11.02
CA GLY A 25 -2.44 0.22 -9.75
C GLY A 25 -3.71 0.53 -8.99
N VAL A 26 -4.02 -0.37 -8.05
CA VAL A 26 -5.13 -0.25 -7.11
C VAL A 26 -4.67 -0.75 -5.74
N ALA A 27 -5.12 -0.08 -4.69
CA ALA A 27 -4.99 -0.55 -3.32
C ALA A 27 -6.34 -0.45 -2.60
N ILE A 28 -6.71 -1.49 -1.88
CA ILE A 28 -7.90 -1.51 -1.03
C ILE A 28 -7.40 -1.65 0.40
N THR A 29 -7.85 -0.74 1.27
CA THR A 29 -7.47 -0.74 2.67
C THR A 29 -8.69 -0.79 3.57
N ARG A 30 -8.57 -1.50 4.69
CA ARG A 30 -9.61 -1.63 5.70
C ARG A 30 -9.07 -1.19 7.05
N GLN A 31 -9.68 -0.17 7.62
CA GLN A 31 -9.33 0.33 8.94
C GLN A 31 -10.16 -0.36 10.03
N SER A 32 -9.50 -0.84 11.07
CA SER A 32 -10.12 -1.40 12.28
C SER A 32 -9.34 -0.94 13.51
N GLY A 33 -9.89 0.01 14.24
CA GLY A 33 -9.22 0.62 15.39
C GLY A 33 -7.88 1.27 14.99
N GLU A 34 -6.79 0.81 15.61
CA GLU A 34 -5.43 1.33 15.39
C GLU A 34 -4.71 0.66 14.20
N VAL A 35 -5.36 -0.25 13.48
CA VAL A 35 -4.77 -0.99 12.36
C VAL A 35 -5.44 -0.59 11.04
N CYS A 36 -4.62 -0.25 10.06
CA CYS A 36 -5.00 -0.20 8.65
C CYS A 36 -4.46 -1.45 7.96
N GLU A 37 -5.33 -2.30 7.44
CA GLU A 37 -4.95 -3.48 6.66
C GLU A 37 -4.99 -3.16 5.18
N ILE A 38 -3.92 -3.47 4.45
CA ILE A 38 -3.88 -3.54 2.99
C ILE A 38 -4.44 -4.91 2.60
N ASP A 39 -5.71 -4.92 2.23
CA ASP A 39 -6.39 -6.12 1.73
C ASP A 39 -5.86 -6.50 0.34
N THR A 40 -5.79 -5.50 -0.54
CA THR A 40 -5.38 -5.67 -1.93
C THR A 40 -4.35 -4.61 -2.30
N PHE A 41 -3.24 -5.02 -2.93
CA PHE A 41 -2.25 -4.13 -3.53
C PHE A 41 -1.80 -4.69 -4.87
N LEU A 42 -2.20 -4.03 -5.96
CA LEU A 42 -1.94 -4.48 -7.31
C LEU A 42 -1.23 -3.38 -8.10
N LEU A 43 -0.24 -3.80 -8.88
CA LEU A 43 0.46 -2.96 -9.83
C LEU A 43 0.59 -3.65 -11.18
N SER A 44 0.53 -2.86 -12.24
CA SER A 44 0.84 -3.29 -13.59
C SER A 44 2.32 -3.63 -13.70
N CYS A 45 2.63 -4.73 -14.39
CA CYS A 45 4.01 -5.14 -14.67
C CYS A 45 4.85 -4.06 -15.40
N ARG A 46 4.21 -3.09 -16.05
CA ARG A 46 4.89 -1.96 -16.74
C ARG A 46 5.60 -1.01 -15.78
N VAL A 47 5.19 -0.97 -14.51
CA VAL A 47 5.70 0.00 -13.53
C VAL A 47 6.35 -0.64 -12.30
N ILE A 48 6.28 -1.95 -12.15
CA ILE A 48 6.97 -2.69 -11.06
C ILE A 48 8.49 -2.50 -11.19
N GLY A 49 9.17 -2.30 -10.07
CA GLY A 49 10.61 -2.06 -10.02
C GLY A 49 11.01 -0.64 -10.44
N ARG A 50 10.04 0.26 -10.60
CA ARG A 50 10.27 1.69 -10.91
C ARG A 50 9.95 2.60 -9.73
N THR A 51 9.90 2.05 -8.51
CA THR A 51 9.58 2.75 -7.24
C THR A 51 8.16 3.34 -7.17
N VAL A 52 7.29 2.95 -8.10
CA VAL A 52 5.85 3.31 -8.06
C VAL A 52 5.18 2.61 -6.89
N GLU A 53 5.59 1.38 -6.61
CA GLU A 53 5.22 0.62 -5.42
C GLU A 53 5.56 1.35 -4.12
N THR A 54 6.76 1.94 -4.06
CA THR A 54 7.24 2.69 -2.90
C THR A 54 6.47 3.99 -2.72
N ALA A 55 6.25 4.74 -3.80
CA ALA A 55 5.46 5.96 -3.77
C ALA A 55 4.01 5.69 -3.35
N PHE A 56 3.40 4.61 -3.86
CA PHE A 56 2.03 4.27 -3.52
C PHE A 56 1.93 3.79 -2.07
N LEU A 57 2.85 2.95 -1.60
CA LEU A 57 2.87 2.51 -0.21
C LEU A 57 3.16 3.65 0.78
N SER A 58 4.02 4.60 0.40
CA SER A 58 4.27 5.85 1.14
C SER A 58 2.97 6.64 1.34
N PHE A 59 2.20 6.81 0.26
CA PHE A 59 0.89 7.44 0.33
C PHE A 59 -0.08 6.71 1.26
N LEU A 60 -0.16 5.37 1.17
CA LEU A 60 -1.03 4.57 2.04
C LEU A 60 -0.64 4.69 3.51
N ALA A 61 0.66 4.67 3.83
CA ALA A 61 1.16 4.83 5.19
C ALA A 61 0.81 6.21 5.77
N GLU A 62 0.92 7.26 4.96
CA GLU A 62 0.57 8.61 5.38
C GLU A 62 -0.94 8.81 5.52
N HIS A 63 -1.74 8.24 4.60
CA HIS A 63 -3.21 8.23 4.71
C HIS A 63 -3.66 7.50 5.98
N ALA A 64 -3.12 6.31 6.24
CA ALA A 64 -3.39 5.53 7.43
C ALA A 64 -3.03 6.31 8.72
N ARG A 65 -1.88 7.00 8.75
CA ARG A 65 -1.46 7.85 9.87
C ARG A 65 -2.46 8.99 10.11
N ARG A 66 -2.89 9.68 9.06
CA ARG A 66 -3.87 10.78 9.14
C ARG A 66 -5.23 10.33 9.66
N ASN A 67 -5.61 9.08 9.40
CA ASN A 67 -6.84 8.49 9.92
C ASN A 67 -6.68 7.90 11.33
N GLY A 68 -5.57 8.19 12.02
CA GLY A 68 -5.35 7.81 13.42
C GLY A 68 -4.91 6.37 13.63
N THR A 69 -4.52 5.64 12.58
CA THR A 69 -3.97 4.29 12.73
C THR A 69 -2.49 4.34 13.10
N ARG A 70 -2.04 3.34 13.86
CA ARG A 70 -0.65 3.19 14.30
C ARG A 70 0.10 2.10 13.55
N LYS A 71 -0.63 1.18 12.92
CA LYS A 71 -0.04 0.05 12.21
C LYS A 71 -0.62 -0.02 10.80
N LEU A 72 0.26 -0.19 9.82
CA LEU A 72 -0.11 -0.61 8.48
C LEU A 72 0.26 -2.08 8.33
N GLN A 73 -0.71 -2.91 7.96
CA GLN A 73 -0.53 -4.36 7.89
C GLN A 73 -0.92 -4.87 6.51
N GLY A 74 -0.39 -6.02 6.13
CA GLY A 74 -0.84 -6.70 4.93
C GLY A 74 -0.29 -8.10 4.79
N TRP A 75 -1.07 -8.96 4.16
CA TRP A 75 -0.71 -10.35 3.92
C TRP A 75 0.09 -10.49 2.63
N PHE A 76 1.13 -11.31 2.68
CA PHE A 76 1.75 -11.88 1.49
C PHE A 76 1.40 -13.37 1.41
N LEU A 77 0.54 -13.72 0.45
CA LEU A 77 0.15 -15.10 0.15
C LEU A 77 0.93 -15.57 -1.09
N PRO A 78 1.96 -16.42 -0.95
CA PRO A 78 2.83 -16.78 -2.07
C PRO A 78 2.08 -17.60 -3.13
N THR A 79 2.24 -17.19 -4.39
CA THR A 79 1.74 -17.90 -5.57
C THR A 79 2.80 -17.86 -6.68
N LYS A 80 2.60 -18.65 -7.74
CA LYS A 80 3.48 -18.59 -8.92
C LYS A 80 3.47 -17.22 -9.62
N LYS A 81 2.41 -16.43 -9.45
CA LYS A 81 2.19 -15.17 -10.20
C LYS A 81 2.72 -13.93 -9.47
N ASN A 82 2.94 -14.00 -8.16
CA ASN A 82 3.33 -12.85 -7.33
C ASN A 82 4.71 -13.00 -6.70
N ALA A 83 5.58 -13.85 -7.25
CA ALA A 83 6.95 -14.01 -6.82
C ALA A 83 7.71 -12.65 -6.68
N PRO A 84 7.53 -11.66 -7.58
CA PRO A 84 8.17 -10.35 -7.41
C PRO A 84 7.74 -9.58 -6.16
N ALA A 85 6.54 -9.87 -5.62
CA ALA A 85 6.02 -9.18 -4.43
C ALA A 85 6.53 -9.79 -3.12
N LYS A 86 7.32 -10.87 -3.15
CA LYS A 86 7.86 -11.52 -1.94
C LYS A 86 8.66 -10.55 -1.08
N GLU A 87 9.48 -9.72 -1.73
CA GLU A 87 10.32 -8.74 -1.04
C GLU A 87 9.63 -7.39 -0.81
N PHE A 88 8.36 -7.25 -1.22
CA PHE A 88 7.66 -5.97 -1.15
C PHE A 88 7.59 -5.42 0.28
N TYR A 89 7.06 -6.18 1.23
CA TYR A 89 6.99 -5.73 2.62
C TYR A 89 8.37 -5.56 3.30
N PRO A 90 9.29 -6.54 3.27
CA PRO A 90 10.59 -6.40 3.94
C PRO A 90 11.44 -5.27 3.34
N ALA A 91 11.39 -5.03 2.01
CA ALA A 91 12.10 -3.91 1.39
C ALA A 91 11.58 -2.53 1.83
N HIS A 92 10.38 -2.46 2.41
CA HIS A 92 9.77 -1.24 2.95
C HIS A 92 9.73 -1.24 4.49
N GLY A 93 10.60 -2.01 5.16
CA GLY A 93 10.77 -1.95 6.61
C GLY A 93 9.63 -2.57 7.42
N PHE A 94 8.74 -3.34 6.81
CA PHE A 94 7.75 -4.12 7.55
C PHE A 94 8.43 -5.30 8.24
N ALA A 95 7.98 -5.61 9.46
CA ALA A 95 8.38 -6.80 10.19
C ALA A 95 7.32 -7.91 10.03
N SER A 96 7.73 -9.17 9.88
CA SER A 96 6.79 -10.29 9.91
C SER A 96 6.29 -10.50 11.32
N ILE A 97 4.98 -10.53 11.53
CA ILE A 97 4.37 -10.74 12.85
C ILE A 97 3.61 -12.07 12.96
N GLU A 98 3.27 -12.69 11.82
CA GLU A 98 2.64 -14.00 11.77
C GLU A 98 3.10 -14.74 10.52
N GLN A 99 3.35 -16.04 10.65
CA GLN A 99 3.64 -16.94 9.53
C GLN A 99 2.72 -18.16 9.64
N SER A 100 2.04 -18.47 8.55
CA SER A 100 1.16 -19.64 8.44
C SER A 100 1.45 -20.37 7.13
N ASP A 101 0.88 -21.57 6.97
CA ASP A 101 0.97 -22.34 5.72
C ASP A 101 0.43 -21.57 4.50
N LYS A 102 -0.45 -20.58 4.73
CA LYS A 102 -1.07 -19.78 3.66
C LYS A 102 -0.26 -18.56 3.27
N GLY A 103 0.61 -18.06 4.16
CA GLY A 103 1.41 -16.86 3.91
C GLY A 103 1.87 -16.16 5.18
N THR A 104 2.39 -14.95 5.00
CA THR A 104 3.02 -14.15 6.06
C THR A 104 2.30 -12.83 6.23
N LEU A 105 1.94 -12.49 7.47
CA LEU A 105 1.44 -11.18 7.84
C LEU A 105 2.61 -10.27 8.17
N TRP A 106 2.64 -9.11 7.51
CA TRP A 106 3.64 -8.08 7.68
C TRP A 106 3.01 -6.86 8.36
N SER A 107 3.78 -6.19 9.22
CA SER A 107 3.34 -5.00 9.95
C SER A 107 4.41 -3.92 9.95
N LEU A 108 4.01 -2.69 9.68
CA LEU A 108 4.80 -1.48 9.83
C LEU A 108 4.24 -0.63 10.97
N ASP A 109 5.10 -0.25 11.92
CA ASP A 109 4.75 0.73 12.96
C ASP A 109 4.87 2.14 12.38
N LEU A 110 3.73 2.83 12.27
CA LEU A 110 3.64 4.18 11.68
C LEU A 110 4.10 5.29 12.62
N ASN A 111 4.30 5.02 13.90
CA ASN A 111 4.88 5.99 14.84
C ASN A 111 6.40 5.94 14.81
N ALA A 112 6.97 4.74 14.65
CA ALA A 112 8.42 4.55 14.63
C ALA A 112 9.03 4.68 13.22
N ASN A 113 8.24 4.47 12.17
CA ASN A 113 8.76 4.42 10.80
C ASN A 113 8.05 5.43 9.90
N SER A 114 8.82 6.00 8.97
CA SER A 114 8.30 6.77 7.84
C SER A 114 8.73 6.11 6.54
N LEU A 115 7.83 6.10 5.57
CA LEU A 115 8.12 5.66 4.21
C LEU A 115 8.14 6.90 3.32
N PRO A 116 9.31 7.49 3.05
CA PRO A 116 9.38 8.66 2.20
C PRO A 116 9.00 8.29 0.76
N CYS A 117 8.25 9.17 0.10
CA CYS A 117 8.07 9.09 -1.33
C CYS A 117 9.43 9.28 -2.02
N PRO A 118 9.79 8.48 -3.03
CA PRO A 118 11.06 8.66 -3.74
C PRO A 118 11.20 10.08 -4.30
N GLU A 119 12.39 10.67 -4.17
CA GLU A 119 12.62 12.09 -4.50
C GLU A 119 12.34 12.43 -5.98
N TRP A 120 12.51 11.46 -6.87
CA TRP A 120 12.24 11.60 -8.31
C TRP A 120 10.78 11.34 -8.67
N VAL A 121 9.92 11.01 -7.71
CA VAL A 121 8.48 10.80 -7.92
C VAL A 121 7.72 12.01 -7.40
N LYS A 122 7.04 12.71 -8.31
CA LYS A 122 6.09 13.77 -7.95
C LYS A 122 4.70 13.17 -7.78
N LEU A 123 4.24 13.08 -6.54
CA LEU A 123 2.90 12.57 -6.23
C LEU A 123 1.85 13.68 -6.29
N HIS A 124 0.78 13.45 -7.04
CA HIS A 124 -0.39 14.32 -7.12
C HIS A 124 -1.61 13.58 -6.56
N ILE A 125 -2.16 14.08 -5.45
CA ILE A 125 -3.33 13.47 -4.80
C ILE A 125 -4.60 14.09 -5.40
N MET A 126 -5.49 13.24 -5.89
CA MET A 126 -6.81 13.61 -6.36
C MET A 126 -7.83 12.90 -5.48
N ASN A 127 -8.64 13.67 -4.76
CA ASN A 127 -9.75 13.09 -4.01
C ASN A 127 -10.87 12.77 -5.00
N GLY A 128 -11.32 11.52 -5.04
CA GLY A 128 -12.58 11.18 -5.67
C GLY A 128 -13.71 11.70 -4.78
N ASP A 129 -14.68 12.41 -5.36
CA ASP A 129 -15.91 12.72 -4.64
C ASP A 129 -16.55 11.41 -4.19
N ARG A 130 -16.69 11.25 -2.86
CA ARG A 130 -17.61 10.26 -2.28
C ARG A 130 -19.02 10.77 -2.55
N SER A 131 -19.46 10.68 -3.80
CA SER A 131 -20.87 10.88 -4.14
C SER A 131 -21.60 9.66 -3.59
N GLU A 132 -22.24 9.84 -2.42
CA GLU A 132 -23.19 8.88 -1.83
C GLU A 132 -24.39 8.62 -2.75
#